data_AF-A0A963P723-F1
#
_entry.id   AF-A0A963P723-F1
#
_cell.length_a   1.000
_cell.length_b   1.000
_cell.length_c   1.000
_cell.angle_alpha   90.00
_cell.angle_beta   90.00
_cell.angle_gamma   90.00
#
_symmetry.space_group_name_H-M   'P 1'
#
loop_
_entity.id
_entity.type
_entity.pdbx_description
1 polymer ?
#
loop_
_entity_poly.entity_id
_entity_poly.type
_entity_poly.pdbx_seq_one_letter_code
_entity_poly.pdbx_strand_id
1 'polypeptide(L)' 'PQPDAGGRDFLASLNPDSLRVVQAIVEPSLAQAQPDDRFQFERHGYFVADRVDHTPAKPVFNLSVGLKDTWAR' A
#
# COMPACT_ATOMS: atom_id res chain seq x y z
N PRO A 1 -13.93 -14.73 -1.18
CA PRO A 1 -14.48 -15.64 -0.14
C PRO A 1 -15.23 -14.82 0.91
N GLN A 2 -16.33 -15.34 1.46
CA GLN A 2 -16.96 -14.75 2.65
C GLN A 2 -16.23 -15.32 3.88
N PRO A 3 -15.48 -14.50 4.66
CA PRO A 3 -14.64 -14.99 5.76
C PRO A 3 -15.46 -15.67 6.88
N ASP A 4 -16.72 -15.28 7.03
CA ASP A 4 -17.59 -15.72 8.12
C ASP A 4 -18.55 -16.86 7.70
N ALA A 5 -18.49 -17.26 6.41
CA ALA A 5 -19.36 -18.30 5.89
C ALA A 5 -19.06 -19.64 6.57
N GLY A 6 -20.01 -20.09 7.40
CA GLY A 6 -19.94 -21.38 8.11
C GLY A 6 -19.66 -21.28 9.61
N GLY A 7 -19.79 -20.11 10.24
CA GLY A 7 -19.69 -19.98 11.71
C GLY A 7 -18.26 -20.15 12.26
N ARG A 8 -17.25 -20.03 11.39
CA ARG A 8 -15.84 -19.95 11.79
C ARG A 8 -15.55 -18.56 12.35
N ASP A 9 -14.64 -18.50 13.31
CA ASP A 9 -14.09 -17.23 13.79
C ASP A 9 -13.41 -16.50 12.63
N PHE A 10 -13.90 -15.30 12.31
CA PHE A 10 -13.37 -14.48 11.22
C PHE A 10 -11.90 -14.10 11.44
N LEU A 11 -11.45 -14.03 12.70
CA LEU A 11 -10.06 -13.77 13.04
C LEU A 11 -9.13 -14.88 12.54
N ALA A 12 -9.62 -16.13 12.48
CA ALA A 12 -8.88 -17.25 11.91
C ALA A 12 -8.74 -17.15 10.37
N SER A 13 -9.49 -16.26 9.72
CA SER A 13 -9.45 -16.02 8.28
C SER A 13 -8.63 -14.77 7.91
N LEU A 14 -7.97 -14.11 8.87
CA LEU A 14 -7.12 -12.96 8.60
C LEU A 14 -5.94 -13.35 7.71
N ASN A 15 -5.68 -12.54 6.69
CA ASN A 15 -4.52 -12.73 5.83
C ASN A 15 -3.25 -12.25 6.55
N PRO A 16 -2.28 -13.13 6.88
CA PRO A 16 -1.04 -12.72 7.50
C PRO A 16 -0.20 -11.80 6.61
N ASP A 17 -0.40 -11.87 5.28
CA ASP A 17 0.30 -11.06 4.29
C ASP A 17 -0.47 -9.77 3.91
N SER A 18 -1.47 -9.38 4.71
CA SER A 18 -2.28 -8.18 4.46
C SER A 18 -1.49 -6.87 4.56
N LEU A 19 -0.35 -6.88 5.26
CA LEU A 19 0.55 -5.74 5.40
C LEU A 19 1.99 -6.18 5.27
N ARG A 20 2.72 -5.53 4.37
CA ARG A 20 4.18 -5.63 4.28
C ARG A 20 4.79 -4.23 4.30
N VAL A 21 5.56 -3.93 5.35
CA VAL A 21 6.33 -2.69 5.45
C VAL A 21 7.71 -2.91 4.85
N VAL A 22 8.12 -2.02 3.94
CA VAL A 22 9.43 -2.07 3.29
C VAL A 22 10.13 -0.72 3.44
N GLN A 23 11.45 -0.75 3.57
CA GLN A 23 12.28 0.44 3.38
C GLN A 23 12.66 0.54 1.90
N ALA A 24 12.48 1.72 1.33
CA ALA A 24 12.71 1.98 -0.09
C ALA A 24 13.36 3.35 -0.27
N ILE A 25 13.88 3.59 -1.47
CA ILE A 25 14.37 4.88 -1.91
C ILE A 25 13.38 5.43 -2.92
N VAL A 26 13.05 6.72 -2.77
CA VAL A 26 12.18 7.46 -3.68
C VAL A 26 12.91 8.73 -4.14
N GLU A 27 12.40 9.36 -5.20
CA GLU A 27 12.96 10.63 -5.67
C GLU A 27 12.83 11.74 -4.62
N PRO A 28 13.78 12.69 -4.56
CA PRO A 28 13.73 13.80 -3.61
C PRO A 28 12.47 14.68 -3.73
N SER A 29 11.87 14.75 -4.91
CA SER A 29 10.63 15.51 -5.17
C SER A 29 9.47 15.05 -4.28
N LEU A 30 9.43 13.75 -3.93
CA LEU A 30 8.38 13.15 -3.14
C LEU A 30 8.47 13.49 -1.64
N ALA A 31 9.55 14.13 -1.18
CA ALA A 31 9.65 14.63 0.19
C ALA A 31 8.69 15.81 0.48
N GLN A 32 8.16 16.45 -0.56
CA GLN A 32 7.22 17.58 -0.44
C GLN A 32 5.77 17.17 -0.72
N ALA A 33 5.51 15.87 -0.90
CA ALA A 33 4.16 15.37 -1.08
C ALA A 33 3.29 15.74 0.12
N GLN A 34 2.08 16.22 -0.15
CA GLN A 34 1.11 16.50 0.90
C GLN A 34 0.38 15.20 1.30
N PRO A 35 -0.12 15.12 2.54
CA PRO A 35 -1.06 14.06 2.92
C PRO A 35 -2.15 13.86 1.87
N ASP A 36 -2.46 12.60 1.54
CA ASP A 36 -3.43 12.18 0.52
C ASP A 36 -3.04 12.45 -0.95
N ASP A 37 -1.86 13.01 -1.24
CA ASP A 37 -1.35 13.10 -2.61
C ASP A 37 -1.14 11.70 -3.22
N ARG A 38 -1.47 11.55 -4.51
CA ARG A 38 -1.48 10.27 -5.22
C ARG A 38 -0.45 10.26 -6.33
N PHE A 39 0.30 9.18 -6.42
CA PHE A 39 1.37 9.00 -7.38
C PHE A 39 1.31 7.63 -8.03
N GLN A 40 1.73 7.54 -9.29
CA GLN A 40 2.15 6.27 -9.87
C GLN A 40 3.65 6.13 -9.66
N PHE A 41 4.07 5.17 -8.85
CA PHE A 41 5.48 4.77 -8.81
C PHE A 41 5.72 3.84 -9.99
N GLU A 42 6.60 4.27 -10.89
CA GLU A 42 6.82 3.60 -12.16
C GLU A 42 7.09 2.11 -11.96
N ARG A 43 6.35 1.27 -12.69
CA ARG A 43 6.45 -0.20 -12.67
C ARG A 43 6.12 -0.88 -11.33
N HIS A 44 5.73 -0.13 -10.29
CA HIS A 44 5.40 -0.69 -8.97
C HIS A 44 3.90 -0.65 -8.70
N GLY A 45 3.25 0.49 -8.91
CA GLY A 45 1.83 0.64 -8.58
C GLY A 45 1.43 2.08 -8.33
N TYR A 46 0.22 2.25 -7.83
CA TYR A 46 -0.30 3.54 -7.40
C TYR A 46 -0.20 3.64 -5.89
N PHE A 47 0.37 4.74 -5.43
CA PHE A 47 0.65 5.00 -4.02
C PHE A 47 -0.01 6.30 -3.59
N VAL A 48 -0.27 6.41 -2.29
CA VAL A 48 -0.71 7.63 -1.63
C VAL A 48 0.28 8.00 -0.53
N ALA A 49 0.58 9.29 -0.38
CA ALA A 49 1.31 9.77 0.80
C ALA A 49 0.44 9.55 2.05
N ASP A 50 0.96 8.81 3.03
CA ASP A 50 0.16 8.46 4.22
C ASP A 50 -0.33 9.73 4.92
N ARG A 51 -1.62 9.75 5.30
CA ARG A 51 -2.25 10.96 5.82
C ARG A 51 -1.70 11.39 7.19
N VAL A 52 -1.17 10.45 7.96
CA VAL A 52 -0.77 10.65 9.36
C VAL A 52 0.74 10.52 9.53
N ASP A 53 1.34 9.53 8.88
CA ASP A 53 2.73 9.14 9.07
C ASP A 53 3.70 9.82 8.09
N HIS A 54 3.19 10.41 6.99
CA HIS A 54 4.04 11.08 6.02
C HIS A 54 4.55 12.42 6.56
N THR A 55 5.87 12.61 6.52
CA THR A 55 6.51 13.90 6.77
C THR A 55 7.71 14.08 5.82
N PRO A 56 8.18 15.32 5.57
CA PRO A 56 9.37 15.53 4.75
C PRO A 56 10.64 14.85 5.29
N ALA A 57 10.74 14.65 6.60
CA ALA A 57 11.86 13.95 7.23
C ALA A 57 11.71 12.42 7.23
N LYS A 58 10.47 11.93 7.05
CA LYS A 58 10.13 10.50 7.04
C LYS A 58 9.01 10.28 6.02
N PRO A 59 9.34 10.14 4.72
CA PRO A 59 8.35 9.87 3.69
C PRO A 59 7.73 8.49 3.91
N VAL A 60 6.40 8.44 4.02
CA VAL A 60 5.64 7.19 4.13
C VAL A 60 4.60 7.17 3.00
N PHE A 61 4.52 6.05 2.30
CA PHE A 61 3.62 5.85 1.18
C PHE A 61 2.91 4.50 1.30
N ASN A 62 1.60 4.51 1.10
CA ASN A 62 0.78 3.30 1.09
C ASN A 62 0.48 2.89 -0.35
N LEU A 63 0.64 1.61 -0.66
CA LEU A 63 0.23 1.04 -1.94
C LEU A 63 -1.30 0.99 -2.00
N SER A 64 -1.91 1.81 -2.85
CA SER A 64 -3.35 1.80 -3.10
C SER A 64 -3.74 0.59 -3.95
N VAL A 65 -3.01 0.36 -5.05
CA VAL A 65 -3.22 -0.81 -5.92
C VAL A 65 -1.97 -1.08 -6.75
N GLY A 66 -1.64 -2.36 -6.95
CA GLY A 66 -0.58 -2.79 -7.87
C GLY A 66 -0.93 -2.50 -9.33
N LEU A 67 0.07 -2.54 -10.20
CA LEU A 67 -0.17 -2.48 -11.64
C LEU A 67 -0.86 -3.76 -12.12
N LYS A 68 -1.58 -3.66 -13.24
CA LYS A 68 -2.18 -4.83 -13.88
C LYS A 68 -1.08 -5.75 -14.37
N ASP A 69 -1.01 -6.94 -13.80
CA ASP A 69 -0.20 -8.02 -14.35
C ASP A 69 -0.93 -8.60 -15.58
N THR A 70 -0.26 -8.58 -16.74
CA THR A 70 -0.80 -9.11 -18.01
C THR A 70 -0.38 -10.55 -18.26
N TRP A 71 0.45 -11.14 -17.40
CA TRP A 71 1.01 -12.48 -17.59
C TRP A 71 0.39 -13.57 -16.71
N ALA A 72 -0.38 -13.20 -15.69
CA ALA A 72 -1.17 -14.16 -14.92
C ALA A 72 -2.51 -14.46 -15.63
N ARG A 73 -2.50 -15.45 -16.53
CA ARG A 73 -3.71 -16.19 -16.94
C ARG A 73 -3.57 -17.65 -16.53
#